data_AF-A0A534LIV7-F1
#
_entry.id   AF-A0A534LIV7-F1
#
_cell.length_a   1.000
_cell.length_b   1.000
_cell.length_c   1.000
_cell.angle_alpha   90.00
_cell.angle_beta   90.00
_cell.angle_gamma   90.00
#
_symmetry.space_group_name_H-M   'P 1'
#
loop_
_entity.id
_entity.type
_entity.pdbx_description
1 polymer ?
#
loop_
_entity_poly.entity_id
_entity_poly.type
_entity_poly.pdbx_seq_one_letter_code
_entity_poly.pdbx_strand_id
1 'polypeptide(L)' 'MEKDPVCGMMVDPKRAAGSSVFGGKTYVFCSSGCKASFDRNPSKYAK' A
#
# COMPACT_ATOMS: atom_id res chain seq x y z
N MET A 1 4.32 3.16 11.45
CA MET A 1 4.84 2.65 10.18
C MET A 1 3.92 1.54 9.75
N GLU A 2 3.38 1.62 8.54
CA GLU A 2 2.58 0.57 7.93
C GLU A 2 3.46 -0.26 7.02
N LYS A 3 3.10 -1.54 6.86
CA LYS A 3 3.79 -2.42 5.93
C LYS A 3 3.15 -2.29 4.55
N ASP A 4 3.96 -1.96 3.55
CA ASP A 4 3.54 -2.02 2.15
C ASP A 4 3.16 -3.48 1.82
N PRO A 5 1.90 -3.76 1.46
CA PRO A 5 1.43 -5.13 1.26
C PRO A 5 1.96 -5.75 -0.05
N VAL A 6 2.54 -4.94 -0.94
CA VAL A 6 3.11 -5.41 -2.23
C VAL A 6 4.56 -5.86 -2.05
N CYS A 7 5.41 -5.01 -1.46
CA CYS A 7 6.83 -5.32 -1.30
C CYS A 7 7.24 -5.77 0.12
N GLY A 8 6.37 -5.57 1.11
CA GLY A 8 6.63 -5.89 2.51
C GLY A 8 7.50 -4.88 3.26
N MET A 9 7.85 -3.76 2.62
CA MET A 9 8.68 -2.71 3.23
C MET A 9 7.88 -1.94 4.29
N MET A 10 8.53 -1.55 5.39
CA MET A 10 7.91 -0.62 6.34
C MET A 10 7.96 0.80 5.79
N VAL A 11 6.79 1.42 5.68
CA VAL A 11 6.59 2.75 5.14
C VAL A 11 6.01 3.61 6.24
N ASP A 12 6.56 4.81 6.40
CA ASP A 12 5.92 5.81 7.23
C ASP A 12 4.73 6.41 6.46
N PRO A 13 3.48 6.28 6.93
CA PRO A 13 2.33 6.86 6.26
C PRO A 13 2.46 8.38 6.03
N LYS A 14 3.25 9.10 6.85
CA LYS A 14 3.52 10.53 6.65
C LYS A 14 4.52 10.82 5.52
N ARG A 15 5.32 9.83 5.11
CA ARG A 15 6.32 9.94 4.03
C ARG A 15 6.04 8.96 2.89
N ALA A 16 4.86 8.34 2.87
CA ALA A 16 4.51 7.36 1.88
C ALA A 16 4.48 7.99 0.49
N ALA A 17 5.02 7.30 -0.51
CA ALA A 17 4.96 7.74 -1.90
C ALA A 17 3.54 7.63 -2.46
N GLY A 18 2.69 6.80 -1.84
CA GLY A 18 1.27 6.72 -2.17
C GLY A 18 0.47 5.99 -1.10
N SER A 19 -0.85 6.14 -1.17
CA SER A 19 -1.81 5.41 -0.34
C SER A 19 -3.06 5.03 -1.14
N SER A 20 -3.77 4.01 -0.66
CA SER A 20 -5.07 3.58 -1.17
C SER A 20 -5.93 3.12 -0.01
N VAL A 21 -7.22 3.44 -0.05
CA VAL A 21 -8.19 2.94 0.94
C VAL A 21 -8.92 1.75 0.33
N PHE A 22 -8.88 0.61 1.00
CA PHE A 22 -9.56 -0.60 0.58
C PHE A 22 -10.19 -1.31 1.78
N GLY A 23 -11.48 -1.64 1.70
CA GLY A 23 -12.20 -2.31 2.79
C GLY A 23 -12.24 -1.51 4.11
N GLY A 24 -12.18 -0.18 4.04
CA GLY A 24 -12.14 0.70 5.21
C GLY A 24 -10.76 0.79 5.89
N LYS A 25 -9.72 0.17 5.33
CA LYS A 25 -8.33 0.30 5.77
C LYS A 25 -7.52 1.14 4.79
N THR A 26 -6.64 1.99 5.31
CA THR A 26 -5.68 2.74 4.52
C THR A 26 -4.41 1.92 4.37
N TYR A 27 -4.04 1.59 3.14
CA TYR A 27 -2.78 0.97 2.78
C TYR A 27 -1.84 2.04 2.25
N VAL A 28 -0.57 1.97 2.64
CA VAL A 28 0.46 2.89 2.18
C VAL A 28 1.56 2.14 1.45
N PHE A 29 2.17 2.83 0.50
CA PHE A 29 3.10 2.25 -0.46
C PHE A 29 4.43 2.99 -0.46
N CYS A 30 5.51 2.23 -0.56
CA CYS A 30 6.87 2.77 -0.59
C CYS A 30 7.14 3.51 -1.91
N SER A 31 6.40 3.17 -2.96
CA SER A 31 6.56 3.70 -4.30
C SER A 31 5.24 3.71 -5.07
N SER A 32 5.17 4.55 -6.10
CA SER A 32 4.03 4.60 -7.03
C SER A 32 3.80 3.26 -7.75
N GLY A 33 4.87 2.48 -7.97
CA GLY A 33 4.79 1.14 -8.57
C GLY A 33 4.10 0.12 -7.67
N CYS A 34 4.35 0.18 -6.35
CA CYS A 34 3.64 -0.64 -5.37
C CYS A 34 2.16 -0.25 -5.30
N LYS A 35 1.86 1.06 -5.29
CA LYS A 35 0.47 1.54 -5.39
C LYS A 35 -0.24 1.02 -6.64
N ALA A 36 0.36 1.14 -7.81
CA ALA A 36 -0.23 0.66 -9.06
C ALA A 36 -0.45 -0.86 -9.07
N SER A 37 0.47 -1.62 -8.48
CA SER A 37 0.34 -3.08 -8.34
C SER A 37 -0.80 -3.45 -7.39
N PHE A 38 -0.92 -2.73 -6.29
CA PHE A 38 -2.04 -2.88 -5.35
C PHE A 38 -3.37 -2.52 -6.02
N ASP A 39 -3.47 -1.36 -6.68
CA ASP A 39 -4.70 -0.89 -7.32
C ASP A 39 -5.16 -1.83 -8.46
N ARG A 40 -4.21 -2.52 -9.12
CA ARG A 40 -4.52 -3.57 -10.11
C ARG A 40 -5.19 -4.80 -9.52
N ASN A 41 -4.85 -5.17 -8.29
CA ASN A 41 -5.39 -6.39 -7.68
C ASN A 41 -5.43 -6.29 -6.14
N PRO A 42 -6.23 -5.37 -5.59
CA PRO A 42 -6.14 -5.01 -4.17
C PRO A 42 -6.56 -6.17 -3.28
N SER A 43 -7.52 -7.01 -3.71
CA SER A 43 -7.94 -8.22 -2.99
C SER A 43 -6.83 -9.26 -2.79
N LYS A 44 -5.79 -9.28 -3.63
CA LYS A 44 -4.63 -10.17 -3.47
C LYS A 44 -3.70 -9.73 -2.35
N TYR A 45 -3.63 -8.43 -2.12
CA TYR A 45 -2.69 -7.78 -1.19
C TYR A 45 -3.36 -7.34 0.11
N ALA A 46 -4.63 -6.97 0.05
CA ALA A 46 -5.49 -6.66 1.18
C ALA A 46 -5.93 -7.96 1.86
N LYS A 47 -5.10 -8.43 2.78
CA LYS A 47 -5.49 -9.38 3.82
C LYS A 47 -6.02 -8.64 5.06
#